data_AF-A0A7W5GX34-F1
#
_entry.id   AF-A0A7W5GX34-F1
#
_cell.length_a   1.000
_cell.length_b   1.000
_cell.length_c   1.000
_cell.angle_alpha   90.00
_cell.angle_beta   90.00
_cell.angle_gamma   90.00
#
_symmetry.space_group_name_H-M   'P 1'
#
loop_
_entity.id
_entity.type
_entity.pdbx_description
1 polymer ?
#
loop_
_entity_poly.entity_id
_entity_poly.type
_entity_poly.pdbx_seq_one_letter_code
_entity_poly.pdbx_strand_id
1 'polypeptide(L)'
;MNPSTLIGILASCVLLASVLLFTAESPQSFINLPGLGIVVAGTLAATFISYPLKEVLRVVRLVAIVFRRENTYIRDDIKELVDISRLWLKGDVRAVEASLEQTRNPFLRTGIQLVIANTKEDEIFDLLRWRISRLKAREHAEAQIFRTMATYAPAFGMIGTLVGLVNMLEVMEAGDLHVIGPRMAVALLTTFYGILLANLVFKPVAVKLERRTEERLIAMNMVLEGISLITKRRLPSFIEETLNSFVANYHDEIRDPESPAERRDKGETGQHA
;
A
#
# COMPACT_ATOMS: atom_id res chain seq x y z
N MET A 1 3.05 11.68 -4.43
CA MET A 1 1.90 11.16 -3.66
C MET A 1 0.74 10.91 -4.61
N ASN A 2 -0.04 9.86 -4.39
CA ASN A 2 -1.30 9.67 -5.13
C ASN A 2 -2.27 10.79 -4.74
N PRO A 3 -2.93 11.47 -5.70
CA PRO A 3 -3.80 12.62 -5.43
C PRO A 3 -4.94 12.26 -4.49
N SER A 4 -5.49 11.04 -4.59
CA SER A 4 -6.52 10.52 -3.70
C SER A 4 -6.11 10.48 -2.22
N THR A 5 -4.84 10.20 -1.92
CA THR A 5 -4.34 10.22 -0.54
C THR A 5 -4.22 11.63 0.00
N LEU A 6 -3.70 12.54 -0.83
CA LEU A 6 -3.51 13.93 -0.45
C LEU A 6 -4.87 14.58 -0.19
N ILE A 7 -5.85 14.35 -1.08
CA ILE A 7 -7.23 14.81 -0.94
C ILE A 7 -7.86 14.20 0.32
N GLY A 8 -7.71 12.90 0.56
CA GLY A 8 -8.27 12.24 1.74
C GLY A 8 -7.71 12.80 3.06
N ILE A 9 -6.39 12.96 3.17
CA ILE A 9 -5.75 13.53 4.35
C ILE A 9 -6.17 15.00 4.53
N LEU A 10 -6.16 15.80 3.47
CA LEU A 10 -6.59 17.20 3.54
C LEU A 10 -8.06 17.33 3.94
N ALA A 11 -8.97 16.54 3.36
CA ALA A 11 -10.38 16.56 3.70
C ALA A 11 -10.62 16.17 5.16
N SER A 12 -9.94 15.12 5.65
CA SER A 12 -10.03 14.72 7.06
C SER A 12 -9.46 15.76 8.01
N CYS A 13 -8.33 16.39 7.67
CA CYS A 13 -7.74 17.46 8.46
C CYS A 13 -8.61 18.72 8.47
N VAL A 14 -9.20 19.09 7.33
CA VAL A 14 -10.11 20.24 7.22
C VAL A 14 -11.39 20.00 8.01
N LEU A 15 -11.97 18.80 7.96
CA LEU A 15 -13.14 18.44 8.76
C LEU A 15 -12.82 18.47 10.26
N LEU A 16 -11.67 17.92 10.68
CA LEU A 16 -11.23 18.01 12.07
C LEU A 16 -11.02 19.45 12.52
N ALA A 17 -10.33 20.25 11.70
CA ALA A 17 -10.06 21.65 12.00
C ALA A 17 -11.36 22.47 12.04
N SER A 18 -12.33 22.21 11.16
CA SER A 18 -13.61 22.91 11.19
C SER A 18 -14.38 22.56 12.46
N VAL A 19 -14.49 21.29 12.83
CA VAL A 19 -15.15 20.88 14.08
C VAL A 19 -14.48 21.54 15.29
N LEU A 20 -13.14 21.56 15.34
CA LEU A 20 -12.41 22.17 16.45
C LEU A 20 -12.55 23.70 16.48
N LEU A 21 -12.48 24.39 15.35
CA LEU A 21 -12.52 25.85 15.31
C LEU A 21 -13.94 26.43 15.46
N PHE A 22 -14.95 25.73 14.96
CA PHE A 22 -16.34 26.19 15.03
C PHE A 22 -17.05 25.77 16.33
N THR A 23 -16.59 24.72 17.01
CA THR A 23 -17.24 24.20 18.22
C THR A 23 -16.43 24.43 19.50
N ALA A 24 -15.10 24.55 19.45
CA ALA A 24 -14.30 24.75 20.65
C ALA A 24 -14.17 26.23 21.02
N GLU A 25 -14.48 26.58 22.27
CA GLU A 25 -14.19 27.91 22.83
C GLU A 25 -12.67 28.15 23.02
N SER A 26 -11.91 27.06 23.24
CA SER A 26 -10.45 27.09 23.37
C SER A 26 -9.80 25.91 22.63
N PRO A 27 -9.36 26.09 21.37
CA PRO A 27 -8.72 25.02 20.58
C PRO A 27 -7.46 24.45 21.24
N GLN A 28 -6.78 25.24 22.06
CA GLN A 28 -5.58 24.83 22.80
C GLN A 28 -5.87 23.72 23.83
N SER A 29 -7.09 23.65 24.37
CA SER A 29 -7.50 22.66 25.37
C SER A 29 -7.54 21.24 24.80
N PHE A 30 -7.59 21.10 23.48
CA PHE A 30 -7.56 19.81 22.78
C PHE A 30 -6.16 19.26 22.57
N ILE A 31 -5.11 19.95 23.06
CA ILE A 31 -3.72 19.49 23.00
C ILE A 31 -3.30 19.04 24.40
N ASN A 32 -3.43 17.74 24.65
CA ASN A 32 -3.05 17.09 25.90
C ASN A 32 -1.92 16.09 25.64
N LEU A 33 -0.68 16.54 25.86
CA LEU A 33 0.53 15.72 25.69
C LEU A 33 0.50 14.43 26.54
N PRO A 34 0.08 14.45 27.82
CA PRO A 34 0.03 13.24 28.64
C PRO A 34 -0.90 12.16 28.06
N GLY A 35 -2.10 12.54 27.65
CA GLY A 35 -3.09 11.63 27.07
C GLY A 35 -2.67 11.08 25.72
N LEU A 36 -2.05 11.92 24.88
CA LEU A 36 -1.44 11.47 23.63
C LEU A 36 -0.28 10.49 23.90
N GLY A 37 0.52 10.77 24.92
CA GLY A 37 1.59 9.89 25.39
C GLY A 37 1.08 8.50 25.78
N ILE A 38 0.00 8.42 26.56
CA ILE A 38 -0.62 7.13 26.94
C ILE A 38 -1.03 6.33 25.70
N VAL A 39 -1.70 6.96 24.74
CA VAL A 39 -2.18 6.28 23.53
C VAL A 39 -1.02 5.83 22.66
N VAL A 40 -0.07 6.71 22.36
CA VAL A 40 1.06 6.41 21.47
C VAL A 40 2.01 5.40 22.11
N ALA A 41 2.41 5.62 23.37
CA ALA A 41 3.31 4.72 24.08
C ALA A 41 2.65 3.36 24.32
N GLY A 42 1.37 3.33 24.70
CA GLY A 42 0.60 2.09 24.87
C GLY A 42 0.48 1.30 23.58
N THR A 43 0.13 1.97 22.47
CA THR A 43 0.05 1.34 21.15
C THR A 43 1.40 0.77 20.72
N LEU A 44 2.49 1.54 20.88
CA LEU A 44 3.84 1.07 20.56
C LEU A 44 4.29 -0.08 21.45
N ALA A 45 4.03 -0.02 22.76
CA ALA A 45 4.35 -1.08 23.70
C ALA A 45 3.61 -2.38 23.36
N ALA A 46 2.30 -2.32 23.10
CA ALA A 46 1.53 -3.48 22.65
C ALA A 46 2.04 -4.02 21.31
N THR A 47 2.46 -3.14 20.40
CA THR A 47 3.08 -3.55 19.13
C THR A 47 4.41 -4.28 19.35
N PHE A 48 5.25 -3.82 20.29
CA PHE A 48 6.51 -4.50 20.64
C PHE A 48 6.28 -5.84 21.37
N ILE A 49 5.16 -5.99 22.07
CA ILE A 49 4.77 -7.28 22.67
C ILE A 49 4.30 -8.25 21.58
N SER A 50 3.57 -7.76 20.57
CA SER A 50 3.02 -8.59 19.49
C SER A 50 4.05 -8.97 18.41
N TYR A 51 5.09 -8.15 18.18
CA TYR A 51 5.99 -8.31 17.04
C TYR A 51 7.47 -8.15 17.44
N PRO A 52 8.40 -8.87 16.77
CA PRO A 52 9.82 -8.73 17.03
C PRO A 52 10.32 -7.33 16.65
N LEU A 53 11.23 -6.78 17.45
CA LEU A 53 11.78 -5.41 17.30
C LEU A 53 12.29 -5.11 15.88
N LYS A 54 12.88 -6.10 15.20
CA LYS A 54 13.42 -5.96 13.84
C LYS A 54 12.32 -5.63 12.80
N GLU A 55 11.11 -6.16 12.98
CA GLU A 55 9.99 -5.91 12.08
C GLU A 55 9.39 -4.53 12.34
N VAL A 56 9.17 -4.17 13.61
CA VAL A 56 8.63 -2.86 14.00
C VAL A 56 9.51 -1.71 13.47
N LEU A 57 10.83 -1.79 13.65
CA LEU A 57 11.77 -0.76 13.16
C LEU A 57 11.80 -0.63 11.64
N ARG A 58 11.53 -1.73 10.92
CA ARG A 58 11.44 -1.73 9.45
C ARG A 58 10.16 -1.01 9.01
N VAL A 59 9.06 -1.28 9.69
CA VAL A 59 7.73 -0.72 9.39
C VAL A 59 7.68 0.80 9.53
N VAL A 60 8.37 1.37 10.53
CA VAL A 60 8.47 2.84 10.68
C VAL A 60 9.10 3.49 9.46
N ARG A 61 10.09 2.86 8.81
CA ARG A 61 10.69 3.38 7.57
C ARG A 61 9.75 3.26 6.37
N LEU A 62 8.89 2.23 6.35
CA LEU A 62 7.94 2.01 5.26
C LEU A 62 6.87 3.10 5.20
N VAL A 63 6.52 3.74 6.32
CA VAL A 63 5.60 4.90 6.35
C VAL A 63 6.03 5.96 5.34
N ALA A 64 7.31 6.32 5.32
CA ALA A 64 7.83 7.33 4.38
C ALA A 64 7.75 6.87 2.91
N ILE A 65 7.86 5.56 2.68
CA ILE A 65 7.81 4.98 1.33
C ILE A 65 6.36 4.90 0.83
N VAL A 66 5.37 4.68 1.70
CA VAL A 66 3.93 4.64 1.35
C VAL A 66 3.42 5.97 0.77
N PHE A 67 4.06 7.08 1.12
CA PHE A 67 3.75 8.40 0.53
C PHE A 67 4.50 8.66 -0.79
N ARG A 68 5.55 7.88 -1.08
CA ARG A 68 6.31 7.96 -2.32
C ARG A 68 5.62 7.11 -3.39
N ARG A 69 5.48 7.66 -4.60
CA ARG A 69 4.91 6.94 -5.73
C ARG A 69 5.92 5.89 -6.16
N GLU A 70 5.52 4.62 -6.18
CA GLU A 70 6.30 3.59 -6.86
C GLU A 70 5.75 3.49 -8.28
N ASN A 71 6.58 3.84 -9.27
CA ASN A 71 6.27 3.48 -10.65
C ASN A 71 6.58 1.98 -10.77
N THR A 72 5.54 1.15 -10.73
CA THR A 72 5.67 -0.22 -11.20
C THR A 72 5.80 -0.14 -12.72
N TYR A 73 6.99 -0.41 -13.25
CA TYR A 73 7.32 -0.29 -14.67
C TYR A 73 6.78 -1.49 -15.48
N ILE A 74 5.51 -1.86 -15.27
CA ILE A 74 4.88 -3.05 -15.87
C ILE A 74 5.01 -3.04 -17.40
N ARG A 75 4.82 -1.87 -18.02
CA ARG A 75 4.98 -1.71 -19.48
C ARG A 75 6.42 -1.94 -19.95
N ASP A 76 7.40 -1.54 -19.16
CA ASP A 76 8.81 -1.77 -19.49
C ASP A 76 9.15 -3.25 -19.34
N ASP A 77 8.64 -3.92 -18.29
CA ASP A 77 8.79 -5.36 -18.08
C ASP A 77 8.17 -6.16 -19.25
N ILE A 78 7.00 -5.76 -19.76
CA ILE A 78 6.37 -6.39 -20.95
C ILE A 78 7.26 -6.25 -22.16
N LYS A 79 7.70 -5.01 -22.46
CA LYS A 79 8.55 -4.75 -23.62
C LYS A 79 9.83 -5.58 -23.56
N GLU A 80 10.44 -5.64 -22.38
CA GLU A 80 11.65 -6.42 -22.14
C GLU A 80 11.43 -7.93 -22.34
N LEU A 81 10.33 -8.49 -21.82
CA LEU A 81 9.96 -9.90 -22.05
C LEU A 81 9.73 -10.19 -23.54
N VAL A 82 9.07 -9.29 -24.26
CA VAL A 82 8.82 -9.43 -25.70
C VAL A 82 10.13 -9.37 -26.48
N ASP A 83 11.02 -8.43 -26.18
CA ASP A 83 12.32 -8.31 -26.84
C ASP A 83 13.21 -9.53 -26.57
N ILE A 84 13.25 -10.02 -25.32
CA ILE A 84 13.92 -11.27 -24.95
C ILE A 84 13.33 -12.46 -25.71
N SER A 85 12.00 -12.56 -25.83
CA SER A 85 11.36 -13.65 -26.56
C SER A 85 11.74 -13.67 -28.05
N ARG A 86 11.90 -12.50 -28.67
CA ARG A 86 12.34 -12.38 -30.08
C ARG A 86 13.76 -12.89 -30.26
N LEU A 87 14.67 -12.55 -29.34
CA LEU A 87 16.05 -13.02 -29.35
C LEU A 87 16.13 -14.52 -29.09
N TRP A 88 15.33 -15.01 -28.13
CA TRP A 88 15.25 -16.43 -27.78
C TRP A 88 14.78 -17.30 -28.95
N LEU A 89 13.73 -16.88 -29.70
CA LEU A 89 13.28 -17.60 -30.89
C LEU A 89 14.33 -17.65 -32.01
N LYS A 90 15.17 -16.62 -32.13
CA LYS A 90 16.27 -16.59 -33.09
C LYS A 90 17.45 -17.48 -32.67
N GLY A 91 17.45 -18.01 -31.45
CA GLY A 91 18.53 -18.83 -30.90
C GLY A 91 19.75 -18.02 -30.46
N ASP A 92 19.64 -16.70 -30.32
CA ASP A 92 20.75 -15.83 -29.95
C ASP A 92 20.84 -15.67 -28.42
N VAL A 93 21.36 -16.69 -27.76
CA VAL A 93 21.49 -16.73 -26.29
C VAL A 93 22.41 -15.61 -25.78
N ARG A 94 23.46 -15.26 -26.53
CA ARG A 94 24.39 -14.18 -26.15
C ARG A 94 23.70 -12.82 -26.15
N ALA A 95 22.85 -12.55 -27.14
CA ALA A 95 22.06 -11.33 -27.15
C ALA A 95 21.06 -11.28 -25.99
N VAL A 96 20.48 -12.42 -25.61
CA VAL A 96 19.62 -12.49 -24.41
C VAL A 96 20.42 -12.15 -23.15
N GLU A 97 21.61 -12.74 -22.96
CA GLU A 97 22.48 -12.43 -21.80
C GLU A 97 22.85 -10.94 -21.74
N ALA A 98 23.23 -10.33 -22.87
CA ALA A 98 23.54 -8.91 -22.95
C ALA A 98 22.33 -8.03 -22.60
N SER A 99 21.12 -8.43 -23.01
CA SER A 99 19.88 -7.75 -22.61
C SER A 99 19.65 -7.84 -21.09
N LEU A 100 19.96 -9.00 -20.48
CA LEU A 100 19.75 -9.24 -19.05
C LEU A 100 20.63 -8.40 -18.13
N GLU A 101 21.80 -7.97 -18.59
CA GLU A 101 22.67 -7.06 -17.84
C GLU A 101 22.02 -5.68 -17.65
N GLN A 102 21.21 -5.26 -18.62
CA GLN A 102 20.52 -3.96 -18.62
C GLN A 102 19.15 -4.02 -17.92
N THR A 103 18.60 -5.22 -17.74
CA THR A 103 17.33 -5.47 -17.04
C THR A 103 17.34 -4.88 -15.65
N ARG A 104 16.35 -4.05 -15.33
CA ARG A 104 16.18 -3.47 -13.98
C ARG A 104 15.49 -4.42 -13.02
N ASN A 105 14.65 -5.32 -13.53
CA ASN A 105 13.84 -6.23 -12.75
C ASN A 105 14.62 -7.51 -12.37
N PRO A 106 15.04 -7.68 -11.11
CA PRO A 106 15.83 -8.84 -10.70
C PRO A 106 15.04 -10.15 -10.73
N PHE A 107 13.71 -10.08 -10.62
CA PHE A 107 12.84 -11.26 -10.71
C PHE A 107 12.81 -11.81 -12.14
N LEU A 108 12.61 -10.92 -13.13
CA LEU A 108 12.72 -11.25 -14.56
C LEU A 108 14.09 -11.84 -14.88
N ARG A 109 15.16 -11.13 -14.48
CA ARG A 109 16.54 -11.56 -14.73
C ARG A 109 16.81 -12.97 -14.23
N THR A 110 16.41 -13.26 -12.98
CA THR A 110 16.60 -14.60 -12.40
C THR A 110 15.85 -15.66 -13.21
N GLY A 111 14.60 -15.37 -13.61
CA GLY A 111 13.79 -16.31 -14.37
C GLY A 111 14.41 -16.68 -15.72
N ILE A 112 14.82 -15.69 -16.51
CA ILE A 112 15.42 -15.92 -17.83
C ILE A 112 16.81 -16.58 -17.69
N GLN A 113 17.60 -16.26 -16.67
CA GLN A 113 18.86 -16.95 -16.40
C GLN A 113 18.66 -18.46 -16.17
N LEU A 114 17.59 -18.87 -15.48
CA LEU A 114 17.29 -20.29 -15.29
C LEU A 114 16.86 -20.97 -16.60
N VAL A 115 16.17 -20.24 -17.48
CA VAL A 115 15.81 -20.70 -18.83
C VAL A 115 17.07 -20.89 -19.69
N ILE A 116 18.01 -19.94 -19.67
CA ILE A 116 19.31 -20.04 -20.36
C ILE A 116 20.12 -21.23 -19.82
N ALA A 117 20.11 -21.44 -18.51
CA ALA A 117 20.77 -22.56 -17.85
C ALA A 117 20.11 -23.93 -18.14
N ASN A 118 19.06 -23.98 -18.95
CA ASN A 118 18.32 -25.18 -19.30
C ASN A 118 17.79 -25.95 -18.07
N THR A 119 17.36 -25.19 -17.05
CA THR A 119 16.70 -25.74 -15.85
C THR A 119 15.33 -26.28 -16.24
N LYS A 120 14.86 -27.35 -15.57
CA LYS A 120 13.53 -27.92 -15.85
C LYS A 120 12.44 -26.89 -15.55
N GLU A 121 11.39 -26.84 -16.38
CA GLU A 121 10.33 -25.82 -16.27
C GLU A 121 9.69 -25.81 -14.87
N ASP A 122 9.37 -26.99 -14.33
CA ASP A 122 8.75 -27.13 -13.01
C ASP A 122 9.61 -26.53 -11.90
N GLU A 123 10.94 -26.76 -11.94
CA GLU A 123 11.89 -26.23 -10.96
C GLU A 123 11.98 -24.69 -11.05
N ILE A 124 11.91 -24.13 -12.27
CA ILE A 124 11.87 -22.67 -12.49
C ILE A 124 10.60 -22.10 -11.86
N PHE A 125 9.44 -22.68 -12.16
CA PHE A 125 8.16 -22.18 -11.69
C PHE A 125 8.03 -22.33 -10.17
N ASP A 126 8.47 -23.42 -9.58
CA ASP A 126 8.47 -23.62 -8.13
C ASP A 126 9.31 -22.56 -7.42
N LEU A 127 10.53 -22.29 -7.92
CA LEU A 127 11.39 -21.26 -7.35
C LEU A 127 10.76 -19.86 -7.45
N LEU A 128 10.22 -19.51 -8.62
CA LEU A 128 9.61 -18.20 -8.84
C LEU A 128 8.31 -18.02 -8.03
N ARG A 129 7.45 -19.04 -7.96
CA ARG A 129 6.25 -19.05 -7.11
C ARG A 129 6.59 -18.96 -5.63
N TRP A 130 7.65 -19.64 -5.19
CA TRP A 130 8.15 -19.52 -3.82
C TRP A 130 8.63 -18.09 -3.52
N ARG A 131 9.35 -17.45 -4.45
CA ARG A 131 9.75 -16.04 -4.33
C ARG A 131 8.56 -15.10 -4.22
N ILE A 132 7.53 -15.28 -5.06
CA ILE A 132 6.28 -14.50 -5.00
C ILE A 132 5.60 -14.68 -3.65
N SER A 133 5.46 -15.93 -3.19
CA SER A 133 4.80 -16.28 -1.93
C SER A 133 5.55 -15.70 -0.72
N ARG A 134 6.88 -15.76 -0.74
CA ARG A 134 7.74 -15.17 0.31
C ARG A 134 7.61 -13.65 0.36
N LEU A 135 7.56 -12.98 -0.80
CA LEU A 135 7.33 -11.53 -0.85
C LEU A 135 5.97 -11.19 -0.29
N LYS A 136 4.90 -11.87 -0.75
CA LYS A 136 3.53 -11.69 -0.25
C LYS A 136 3.47 -11.81 1.26
N ALA A 137 4.00 -12.90 1.82
CA ALA A 137 3.96 -13.14 3.27
C ALA A 137 4.68 -12.03 4.04
N ARG A 138 5.83 -11.57 3.54
CA ARG A 138 6.60 -10.50 4.17
C ARG A 138 5.87 -9.16 4.13
N GLU A 139 5.39 -8.72 2.97
CA GLU A 139 4.73 -7.41 2.83
C GLU A 139 3.37 -7.39 3.52
N HIS A 140 2.66 -8.52 3.53
CA HIS A 140 1.44 -8.70 4.31
C HIS A 140 1.70 -8.61 5.83
N ALA A 141 2.79 -9.19 6.33
CA ALA A 141 3.17 -9.03 7.74
C ALA A 141 3.47 -7.55 8.07
N GLU A 142 4.15 -6.83 7.17
CA GLU A 142 4.41 -5.40 7.32
C GLU A 142 3.12 -4.56 7.38
N ALA A 143 2.10 -4.89 6.57
CA ALA A 143 0.79 -4.25 6.63
C ALA A 143 -0.01 -4.62 7.90
N GLN A 144 0.10 -5.88 8.34
CA GLN A 144 -0.61 -6.39 9.51
C GLN A 144 -0.19 -5.68 10.80
N ILE A 145 1.08 -5.26 10.91
CA ILE A 145 1.55 -4.45 12.04
C ILE A 145 0.72 -3.16 12.18
N PHE A 146 0.44 -2.45 11.08
CA PHE A 146 -0.42 -1.26 11.12
C PHE A 146 -1.88 -1.59 11.43
N ARG A 147 -2.40 -2.75 10.98
CA ARG A 147 -3.74 -3.21 11.40
C ARG A 147 -3.80 -3.41 12.90
N THR A 148 -2.80 -4.08 13.48
CA THR A 148 -2.70 -4.27 14.93
C THR A 148 -2.58 -2.94 15.68
N MET A 149 -1.77 -2.00 15.19
CA MET A 149 -1.71 -0.64 15.77
C MET A 149 -3.06 0.08 15.71
N ALA A 150 -3.79 -0.05 14.60
CA ALA A 150 -5.14 0.53 14.46
C ALA A 150 -6.15 -0.09 15.44
N THR A 151 -5.97 -1.36 15.82
CA THR A 151 -6.79 -2.03 16.84
C THR A 151 -6.41 -1.61 18.26
N TYR A 152 -5.12 -1.45 18.55
CA TYR A 152 -4.66 -1.08 19.90
C TYR A 152 -4.85 0.41 20.22
N ALA A 153 -4.72 1.32 19.26
CA ALA A 153 -4.82 2.75 19.54
C ALA A 153 -6.14 3.18 20.21
N PRO A 154 -7.34 2.74 19.76
CA PRO A 154 -8.59 3.03 20.45
C PRO A 154 -8.68 2.33 21.81
N ALA A 155 -8.14 1.11 21.94
CA ALA A 155 -8.12 0.38 23.20
C ALA A 155 -7.33 1.11 24.29
N PHE A 156 -6.14 1.61 23.96
CA PHE A 156 -5.37 2.46 24.89
C PHE A 156 -6.02 3.83 25.12
N GLY A 157 -6.76 4.36 24.14
CA GLY A 157 -7.60 5.53 24.32
C GLY A 157 -8.65 5.33 25.42
N MET A 158 -9.35 4.19 25.40
CA MET A 158 -10.31 3.79 26.44
C MET A 158 -9.64 3.56 27.79
N ILE A 159 -8.47 2.91 27.84
CA ILE A 159 -7.69 2.76 29.08
C ILE A 159 -7.32 4.13 29.66
N GLY A 160 -6.89 5.06 28.81
CA GLY A 160 -6.60 6.44 29.23
C GLY A 160 -7.82 7.13 29.83
N THR A 161 -9.01 6.87 29.29
CA THR A 161 -10.27 7.39 29.85
C THR A 161 -10.55 6.80 31.22
N LEU A 162 -10.35 5.49 31.40
CA LEU A 162 -10.51 4.85 32.71
C LEU A 162 -9.55 5.44 33.76
N VAL A 163 -8.27 5.61 33.41
CA VAL A 163 -7.27 6.23 34.30
C VAL A 163 -7.65 7.67 34.63
N GLY A 164 -8.11 8.44 33.65
CA GLY A 164 -8.56 9.81 33.86
C GLY A 164 -9.80 9.92 34.75
N LEU A 165 -10.76 8.99 34.62
CA LEU A 165 -11.94 8.91 35.48
C LEU A 165 -11.59 8.53 36.93
N VAL A 166 -10.68 7.57 37.13
CA VAL A 166 -10.20 7.20 38.48
C VAL A 166 -9.54 8.41 39.16
N ASN A 167 -8.64 9.11 38.46
CA ASN A 167 -7.98 10.32 38.98
C ASN A 167 -8.95 11.49 39.22
N MET A 168 -10.07 11.54 38.51
CA MET A 168 -11.12 12.54 38.71
C MET A 168 -11.89 12.25 39.99
N LEU A 169 -12.30 11.00 40.21
CA LEU A 169 -13.03 10.58 41.42
C LEU A 169 -12.23 10.84 42.70
N GLU A 170 -10.92 10.58 42.68
CA GLU A 170 -10.02 10.85 43.81
C GLU A 170 -9.98 12.36 44.19
N VAL A 171 -10.05 13.25 43.20
CA VAL A 171 -10.08 14.71 43.45
C VAL A 171 -11.44 15.19 43.93
N MET A 172 -12.51 14.58 43.43
CA MET A 172 -13.86 14.85 43.92
C MET A 172 -13.98 14.53 45.41
N GLU A 173 -13.37 13.43 45.84
CA GLU A 173 -13.29 13.06 47.27
C GLU A 173 -12.48 14.06 48.10
N ALA A 174 -11.43 14.65 47.52
CA ALA A 174 -10.60 15.68 48.15
C ALA A 174 -11.24 17.10 48.20
N GLY A 175 -12.40 17.31 47.58
CA GLY A 175 -13.20 18.54 47.70
C GLY A 175 -12.83 19.70 46.76
N ASP A 176 -11.91 19.50 45.80
CA ASP A 176 -11.51 20.55 44.85
C ASP A 176 -12.26 20.41 43.52
N LEU A 177 -13.41 21.08 43.40
CA LEU A 177 -14.24 21.01 42.18
C LEU A 177 -13.61 21.71 40.97
N HIS A 178 -12.64 22.61 41.16
CA HIS A 178 -12.04 23.37 40.06
C HIS A 178 -11.12 22.50 39.18
N VAL A 179 -10.60 21.39 39.72
CA VAL A 179 -9.69 20.48 38.99
C VAL A 179 -10.41 19.34 38.25
N ILE A 180 -11.73 19.16 38.47
CA ILE A 180 -12.53 18.09 37.87
C ILE A 180 -12.60 18.25 36.34
N GLY A 181 -12.98 19.44 35.87
CA GLY A 181 -13.15 19.73 34.44
C GLY A 181 -11.88 19.43 33.61
N PRO A 182 -10.71 19.97 34.00
CA PRO A 182 -9.45 19.67 33.33
C PRO A 182 -9.10 18.18 33.30
N ARG A 183 -9.31 17.43 34.40
CA ARG A 183 -9.01 15.98 34.46
C ARG A 183 -9.97 15.16 33.61
N MET A 184 -11.25 15.53 33.58
CA MET A 184 -12.24 14.90 32.71
C MET A 184 -11.93 15.15 31.23
N ALA A 185 -11.48 16.37 30.88
CA ALA A 185 -11.05 16.67 29.51
C ALA A 185 -9.87 15.78 29.08
N VAL A 186 -8.87 15.56 29.93
CA VAL A 186 -7.78 14.61 29.66
C VAL A 186 -8.32 13.21 29.34
N ALA A 187 -9.26 12.73 30.15
CA ALA A 187 -9.86 11.40 30.00
C ALA A 187 -10.59 11.24 28.66
N LEU A 188 -11.32 12.27 28.19
CA LEU A 188 -12.04 12.21 26.92
C LEU A 188 -11.10 12.36 25.71
N LEU A 189 -10.04 13.17 25.86
CA LEU A 189 -9.05 13.40 24.80
C LEU A 189 -8.23 12.14 24.47
N THR A 190 -7.97 11.24 25.43
CA THR A 190 -7.29 9.97 25.13
C THR A 190 -8.09 9.11 24.16
N THR A 191 -9.40 9.00 24.35
CA THR A 191 -10.28 8.25 23.44
C THR A 191 -10.34 8.93 22.07
N PHE A 192 -10.43 10.26 22.03
CA PHE A 192 -10.35 11.03 20.79
C PHE A 192 -9.05 10.75 20.01
N TYR A 193 -7.89 10.84 20.65
CA TYR A 193 -6.61 10.56 19.99
C TYR A 193 -6.48 9.11 19.51
N GLY A 194 -6.95 8.14 20.30
CA GLY A 194 -6.94 6.73 19.93
C GLY A 194 -7.72 6.46 18.64
N ILE A 195 -8.94 7.00 18.53
CA ILE A 195 -9.80 6.87 17.35
C ILE A 195 -9.19 7.59 16.14
N LEU A 196 -8.63 8.79 16.34
CA LEU A 196 -8.01 9.56 15.26
C LEU A 196 -6.79 8.84 14.69
N LEU A 197 -5.86 8.39 15.54
CA LEU A 197 -4.66 7.68 15.09
C LEU A 197 -5.02 6.38 14.37
N ALA A 198 -5.99 5.63 14.88
CA ALA A 198 -6.46 4.40 14.25
C ALA A 198 -7.00 4.64 12.83
N ASN A 199 -7.91 5.61 12.67
CA ASN A 199 -8.68 5.76 11.43
C ASN A 199 -8.05 6.70 10.40
N LEU A 200 -7.24 7.68 10.83
CA LEU A 200 -6.60 8.63 9.91
C LEU A 200 -5.16 8.25 9.57
N VAL A 201 -4.50 7.47 10.42
CA VAL A 201 -3.08 7.12 10.23
C VAL A 201 -2.92 5.63 9.98
N PHE A 202 -3.16 4.78 10.97
CA PHE A 202 -2.76 3.37 10.90
C PHE A 202 -3.57 2.56 9.89
N LYS A 203 -4.90 2.67 9.90
CA LYS A 203 -5.77 1.91 8.99
C LYS A 203 -5.58 2.30 7.52
N PRO A 204 -5.53 3.60 7.12
CA PRO A 204 -5.25 3.98 5.74
C PRO A 204 -3.86 3.54 5.27
N VAL A 205 -2.84 3.59 6.14
CA VAL A 205 -1.49 3.11 5.81
C VAL A 205 -1.48 1.60 5.58
N ALA A 206 -2.16 0.82 6.41
CA ALA A 206 -2.31 -0.63 6.23
C ALA A 206 -2.95 -0.97 4.87
N VAL A 207 -4.10 -0.36 4.56
CA VAL A 207 -4.83 -0.59 3.29
C VAL A 207 -3.95 -0.25 2.08
N LYS A 208 -3.15 0.81 2.17
CA LYS A 208 -2.24 1.18 1.09
C LYS A 208 -1.11 0.18 0.88
N LEU A 209 -0.54 -0.34 1.95
CA LEU A 209 0.48 -1.38 1.86
C LEU A 209 -0.10 -2.66 1.28
N GLU A 210 -1.31 -3.05 1.69
CA GLU A 210 -2.06 -4.18 1.13
C GLU A 210 -2.25 -4.02 -0.39
N ARG A 211 -2.80 -2.89 -0.83
CA ARG A 211 -3.01 -2.60 -2.26
C ARG A 211 -1.71 -2.59 -3.07
N ARG A 212 -0.64 -2.00 -2.52
CA ARG A 212 0.68 -2.01 -3.17
C ARG A 212 1.23 -3.42 -3.30
N THR A 213 1.04 -4.25 -2.28
CA THR A 213 1.42 -5.67 -2.32
C THR A 213 0.68 -6.37 -3.46
N GLU A 214 -0.63 -6.16 -3.57
CA GLU A 214 -1.44 -6.73 -4.66
C GLU A 214 -0.96 -6.28 -6.05
N GLU A 215 -0.71 -5.00 -6.25
CA GLU A 215 -0.17 -4.46 -7.52
C GLU A 215 1.19 -5.10 -7.88
N ARG A 216 2.08 -5.27 -6.90
CA ARG A 216 3.37 -5.96 -7.09
C ARG A 216 3.18 -7.43 -7.42
N LEU A 217 2.23 -8.12 -6.78
CA LEU A 217 1.94 -9.53 -7.07
C LEU A 217 1.38 -9.71 -8.48
N ILE A 218 0.52 -8.80 -8.96
CA ILE A 218 0.04 -8.83 -10.34
C ILE A 218 1.23 -8.70 -11.30
N ALA A 219 2.13 -7.73 -11.08
CA ALA A 219 3.31 -7.55 -11.91
C ALA A 219 4.24 -8.79 -11.90
N MET A 220 4.51 -9.39 -10.74
CA MET A 220 5.35 -10.59 -10.67
C MET A 220 4.69 -11.82 -11.30
N ASN A 221 3.37 -11.98 -11.19
CA ASN A 221 2.66 -13.06 -11.85
C ASN A 221 2.62 -12.87 -13.38
N MET A 222 2.50 -11.63 -13.86
CA MET A 222 2.65 -11.31 -15.28
C MET A 222 4.04 -11.71 -15.78
N VAL A 223 5.11 -11.35 -15.06
CA VAL A 223 6.48 -11.74 -15.45
C VAL A 223 6.67 -13.26 -15.42
N LEU A 224 6.12 -13.95 -14.40
CA LEU A 224 6.12 -15.41 -14.33
C LEU A 224 5.46 -16.05 -15.55
N GLU A 225 4.30 -15.53 -15.97
CA GLU A 225 3.60 -16.01 -17.16
C GLU A 225 4.41 -15.74 -18.43
N GLY A 226 5.03 -14.56 -18.55
CA GLY A 226 5.92 -14.24 -19.66
C GLY A 226 7.10 -15.21 -19.77
N ILE A 227 7.74 -15.54 -18.65
CA ILE A 227 8.80 -16.55 -18.59
C ILE A 227 8.26 -17.92 -19.03
N SER A 228 7.07 -18.32 -18.56
CA SER A 228 6.40 -19.57 -18.96
C SER A 228 6.21 -19.66 -20.48
N LEU A 229 5.76 -18.58 -21.11
CA LEU A 229 5.55 -18.56 -22.56
C LEU A 229 6.86 -18.57 -23.36
N ILE A 230 7.92 -17.94 -22.84
CA ILE A 230 9.27 -17.98 -23.43
C ILE A 230 9.83 -19.41 -23.39
N THR A 231 9.71 -20.10 -22.26
CA THR A 231 10.16 -21.50 -22.12
C THR A 231 9.45 -22.41 -23.11
N LYS A 232 8.14 -22.21 -23.29
CA LYS A 232 7.30 -22.90 -24.28
C LYS A 232 7.51 -22.45 -25.73
N ARG A 233 8.46 -21.54 -25.99
CA ARG A 233 8.79 -20.98 -27.31
C ARG A 233 7.57 -20.43 -28.07
N ARG A 234 6.66 -19.76 -27.37
CA ARG A 234 5.50 -19.09 -28.00
C ARG A 234 5.96 -17.87 -28.80
N LEU A 235 5.18 -17.52 -29.83
CA LEU A 235 5.48 -16.36 -30.68
C LEU A 235 5.47 -15.06 -29.86
N PRO A 236 6.38 -14.10 -30.12
CA PRO A 236 6.45 -12.84 -29.38
C PRO A 236 5.13 -12.06 -29.38
N SER A 237 4.38 -12.10 -30.49
CA SER A 237 3.05 -11.46 -30.58
C SER A 237 2.03 -12.06 -29.63
N PHE A 238 2.05 -13.39 -29.46
CA PHE A 238 1.18 -14.07 -28.50
C PHE A 238 1.55 -13.73 -27.04
N ILE A 239 2.85 -13.61 -26.76
CA ILE A 239 3.35 -13.19 -25.45
C ILE A 239 2.90 -11.76 -25.17
N GLU A 240 3.13 -10.84 -26.09
CA GLU A 240 2.73 -9.44 -25.97
C GLU A 240 1.23 -9.29 -25.70
N GLU A 241 0.39 -9.98 -26.46
CA GLU A 241 -1.06 -9.97 -26.26
C GLU A 241 -1.47 -10.53 -24.88
N THR A 242 -0.88 -11.68 -24.51
CA THR A 242 -1.17 -12.30 -23.22
C THR A 242 -0.77 -11.40 -22.06
N LEU A 243 0.42 -10.79 -22.11
CA LEU A 243 0.90 -9.91 -21.04
C LEU A 243 0.15 -8.57 -20.99
N ASN A 244 -0.28 -8.05 -22.14
CA ASN A 244 -1.11 -6.85 -22.19
C ASN A 244 -2.48 -7.08 -21.52
N SER A 245 -3.02 -8.30 -21.52
CA SER A 245 -4.27 -8.61 -20.79
C SER A 245 -4.13 -8.47 -19.26
N PHE A 246 -2.92 -8.59 -18.69
CA PHE A 246 -2.67 -8.32 -17.27
C PHE A 246 -2.69 -6.81 -16.92
N VAL A 247 -2.52 -5.94 -17.94
CA VAL A 247 -2.47 -4.47 -17.79
C VAL A 247 -3.74 -3.81 -18.29
N ALA A 248 -4.48 -4.49 -19.18
CA ALA A 248 -5.79 -4.07 -19.59
C ALA A 248 -6.62 -3.86 -18.33
N ASN A 249 -6.85 -2.58 -18.00
CA ASN A 249 -7.92 -2.21 -17.10
C ASN A 249 -9.18 -2.93 -17.59
N TYR A 250 -10.05 -3.37 -16.68
CA TYR A 250 -11.40 -3.90 -16.93
C TYR A 250 -12.26 -2.93 -17.77
N HIS A 251 -11.82 -2.57 -18.97
CA HIS A 251 -12.63 -2.05 -20.03
C HIS A 251 -13.36 -3.27 -20.58
N ASP A 252 -14.68 -3.13 -20.63
CA ASP A 252 -15.61 -4.09 -21.20
C ASP A 252 -15.03 -4.66 -22.51
N GLU A 253 -14.52 -5.89 -22.48
CA GLU A 253 -13.89 -6.58 -23.63
C GLU A 253 -14.88 -6.75 -24.80
N ILE A 254 -16.16 -6.50 -24.54
CA ILE A 254 -17.27 -6.64 -25.49
C ILE A 254 -17.65 -5.28 -26.10
N ARG A 255 -17.31 -4.15 -25.45
CA ARG A 255 -17.67 -2.81 -25.91
C ARG A 255 -16.48 -1.86 -25.83
N ASP A 256 -15.79 -1.73 -26.96
CA ASP A 256 -14.79 -0.70 -27.19
C ASP A 256 -15.47 0.68 -27.29
N PRO A 257 -15.26 1.63 -26.35
CA PRO A 257 -15.88 2.95 -26.42
C PRO A 257 -15.27 3.85 -27.51
N GLU A 258 -14.24 3.40 -28.23
CA GLU A 258 -13.63 4.14 -29.33
C GLU A 258 -13.53 3.30 -30.62
N SER A 259 -14.66 2.87 -31.14
CA SER A 259 -14.73 2.46 -32.54
C SER A 259 -14.31 3.63 -33.45
N PRO A 260 -13.39 3.43 -34.42
CA PRO A 260 -13.02 4.44 -35.43
C PRO A 260 -14.21 5.00 -36.22
N ALA A 261 -15.37 4.34 -36.17
CA ALA A 261 -16.61 4.80 -36.79
C ALA A 261 -17.19 6.07 -36.13
N GLU A 262 -17.02 6.26 -34.82
CA GLU A 262 -17.56 7.44 -34.12
C GLU A 262 -16.70 8.71 -34.29
N ARG A 263 -15.43 8.56 -34.68
CA ARG A 263 -14.55 9.71 -34.98
C ARG A 263 -14.91 10.43 -36.28
N ARG A 264 -15.63 9.78 -37.19
CA ARG A 264 -16.09 10.42 -38.44
C ARG A 264 -17.31 11.32 -38.22
N ASP A 265 -18.18 10.99 -37.26
CA ASP A 265 -19.44 11.71 -37.08
C ASP A 265 -19.30 12.99 -36.23
N LYS A 266 -18.31 13.03 -35.33
CA LYS A 266 -18.00 14.22 -34.52
C LYS A 266 -17.11 15.26 -35.23
N GLY A 267 -16.63 14.95 -36.43
CA GLY A 267 -15.78 15.84 -37.24
C GLY A 267 -16.54 16.77 -38.18
N GLU A 268 -17.81 16.50 -38.47
CA GLU A 268 -18.57 17.23 -39.52
C GLU A 268 -19.74 18.09 -38.99
N THR A 269 -20.07 18.03 -37.70
CA THR A 269 -21.18 18.84 -37.12
C THR A 269 -20.73 20.14 -36.44
N GLY A 270 -19.45 20.52 -36.53
CA GLY A 270 -18.90 21.74 -35.93
C GLY A 270 -18.77 22.97 -36.84
N GLN A 271 -19.20 22.88 -38.10
CA GLN A 271 -19.23 24.02 -39.03
C GLN A 271 -20.64 24.16 -39.59
N HIS A 272 -21.28 25.29 -39.28
CA HIS A 272 -22.64 25.71 -39.60
C HIS A 272 -23.69 25.53 -38.48
N ALA A 273 -23.58 26.38 -37.45
CA ALA A 273 -24.68 27.20 -36.92
C ALA A 273 -24.10 28.28 -35.99
#